data_AF-A0A6V7J609-F1
#
_entry.id   AF-A0A6V7J609-F1
#
_cell.length_a   1.000
_cell.length_b   1.000
_cell.length_c   1.000
_cell.angle_alpha   90.00
_cell.angle_beta   90.00
_cell.angle_gamma   90.00
#
_symmetry.space_group_name_H-M   'P 1'
#
loop_
_entity.id
_entity.type
_entity.pdbx_description
1 polymer ?
#
loop_
_entity_poly.entity_id
_entity_poly.type
_entity_poly.pdbx_seq_one_letter_code
_entity_poly.pdbx_strand_id
1 'polypeptide(L)'
;TDHDPRNPAYIATQGPLPQTSADFWQLVWEQGSVVIVMLTRLTEEGHAMCHRYWPEEGSELYHIYEVHLVSEHIWCDDYLVRSFYLKNTRTGETRTVTQFHFLSWPENGVPQSTKALLEFRRKVNKSYRGRSCPIVVHC
;
A
#
# COMPACT_ATOMS: atom_id res chain seq x y z
N THR A 1 -10.76 10.24 -19.77
CA THR A 1 -10.70 8.83 -20.17
C THR A 1 -11.79 8.13 -19.40
N ASP A 2 -12.82 7.71 -20.13
CA ASP A 2 -13.99 7.03 -19.59
C ASP A 2 -13.56 5.76 -18.85
N HIS A 3 -14.04 5.60 -17.63
CA HIS A 3 -13.69 4.47 -16.78
C HIS A 3 -14.58 3.29 -17.19
N ASP A 4 -14.02 2.27 -17.84
CA ASP A 4 -14.76 1.04 -18.10
C ASP A 4 -15.19 0.45 -16.74
N PRO A 5 -16.50 0.34 -16.44
CA PRO A 5 -16.97 -0.16 -15.15
C PRO A 5 -16.55 -1.62 -14.89
N ARG A 6 -16.05 -2.33 -15.91
CA ARG A 6 -15.48 -3.68 -15.78
C ARG A 6 -14.05 -3.68 -15.23
N ASN A 7 -13.37 -2.54 -15.22
CA ASN A 7 -12.00 -2.40 -14.71
C ASN A 7 -12.02 -1.49 -13.48
N PRO A 8 -12.05 -2.03 -12.26
CA PRO A 8 -12.11 -1.22 -11.05
C PRO A 8 -10.86 -0.33 -10.90
N ALA A 9 -11.02 0.96 -10.57
CA ALA A 9 -9.88 1.83 -10.23
C ALA A 9 -9.29 1.53 -8.86
N TYR A 10 -10.08 0.96 -7.95
CA TYR A 10 -9.71 0.78 -6.55
C TYR A 10 -10.15 -0.59 -6.06
N ILE A 11 -9.34 -1.15 -5.16
CA ILE A 11 -9.73 -2.24 -4.29
C ILE A 11 -9.68 -1.69 -2.86
N ALA A 12 -10.82 -1.64 -2.19
CA ALA A 12 -10.88 -1.33 -0.76
C ALA A 12 -10.77 -2.64 0.04
N THR A 13 -9.91 -2.67 1.04
CA THR A 13 -9.72 -3.83 1.93
C THR A 13 -9.43 -3.38 3.36
N GLN A 14 -9.56 -4.29 4.31
CA GLN A 14 -9.06 -4.09 5.68
C GLN A 14 -7.53 -4.04 5.71
N GLY A 15 -6.96 -3.42 6.74
CA GLY A 15 -5.57 -3.62 7.14
C GLY A 15 -5.25 -5.12 7.31
N PRO A 16 -4.16 -5.63 6.70
CA PRO A 16 -3.81 -7.04 6.85
C PRO A 16 -3.62 -7.46 8.31
N LEU A 17 -4.11 -8.66 8.62
CA LEU A 17 -3.83 -9.40 9.85
C LEU A 17 -2.61 -10.32 9.63
N PRO A 18 -1.93 -10.78 10.71
CA PRO A 18 -0.79 -11.70 10.59
C PRO A 18 -1.06 -12.91 9.69
N GLN A 19 -2.23 -13.53 9.85
CA GLN A 19 -2.65 -14.71 9.09
C GLN A 19 -3.11 -14.41 7.66
N THR A 20 -3.35 -13.15 7.30
CA THR A 20 -3.83 -12.74 5.96
C THR A 20 -2.78 -11.96 5.16
N SER A 21 -1.57 -11.74 5.69
CA SER A 21 -0.51 -11.02 4.98
C SER A 21 -0.15 -11.68 3.65
N ALA A 22 -0.13 -13.02 3.60
CA ALA A 22 0.08 -13.76 2.37
C ALA A 22 -1.05 -13.55 1.36
N ASP A 23 -2.30 -13.61 1.81
CA ASP A 23 -3.48 -13.36 0.96
C ASP A 23 -3.49 -11.94 0.41
N PHE A 24 -3.04 -10.96 1.21
CA PHE A 24 -2.90 -9.57 0.76
C PHE A 24 -1.88 -9.43 -0.38
N TRP A 25 -0.71 -10.07 -0.27
CA TRP A 25 0.27 -10.06 -1.37
C TRP A 25 -0.18 -10.85 -2.58
N GLN A 26 -0.96 -11.92 -2.39
CA GLN A 26 -1.63 -12.62 -3.49
C GLN A 26 -2.60 -11.70 -4.22
N LEU A 27 -3.43 -10.94 -3.50
CA LEU A 27 -4.33 -9.94 -4.08
C LEU A 27 -3.58 -8.89 -4.89
N VAL A 28 -2.51 -8.33 -4.32
CA VAL A 28 -1.67 -7.34 -5.02
C VAL A 28 -1.09 -7.93 -6.32
N TRP A 29 -0.63 -9.17 -6.26
CA TRP A 29 -0.06 -9.87 -7.42
C TRP A 29 -1.10 -10.18 -8.50
N GLU A 30 -2.19 -10.86 -8.14
CA GLU A 30 -3.20 -11.33 -9.10
C GLU A 30 -3.94 -10.17 -9.77
N GLN A 31 -4.18 -9.07 -9.02
CA GLN A 31 -4.86 -7.89 -9.55
C GLN A 31 -3.93 -6.95 -10.33
N GLY A 32 -2.65 -7.29 -10.47
CA GLY A 32 -1.70 -6.43 -11.18
C GLY A 32 -1.44 -5.09 -10.49
N SER A 33 -1.78 -4.98 -9.20
CA SER A 33 -1.72 -3.71 -8.47
C SER A 33 -0.27 -3.31 -8.23
N VAL A 34 0.06 -2.07 -8.58
CA VAL A 34 1.42 -1.51 -8.39
C VAL A 34 1.44 -0.35 -7.40
N VAL A 35 0.28 0.03 -6.87
CA VAL A 35 0.13 1.10 -5.87
C VAL A 35 -0.71 0.57 -4.72
N ILE A 36 -0.20 0.75 -3.51
CA ILE A 36 -0.91 0.53 -2.26
C ILE A 36 -1.03 1.87 -1.54
N VAL A 37 -2.20 2.17 -0.99
CA VAL A 37 -2.47 3.33 -0.14
C VAL A 37 -2.89 2.81 1.23
N MET A 38 -2.05 3.06 2.23
CA MET A 38 -2.31 2.73 3.64
C MET A 38 -2.67 4.02 4.38
N LEU A 39 -3.86 4.06 4.97
CA LEU A 39 -4.43 5.26 5.60
C LEU A 39 -4.45 5.19 7.14
N THR A 40 -3.76 4.21 7.72
CA THR A 40 -3.72 3.95 9.16
C THR A 40 -2.29 3.77 9.64
N ARG A 41 -2.02 3.98 10.93
CA ARG A 41 -0.76 3.57 11.56
C ARG A 41 -0.75 2.07 11.83
N LEU A 42 0.39 1.50 12.21
CA LEU A 42 0.41 0.13 12.74
C LEU A 42 -0.24 0.06 14.13
N THR A 43 -0.03 1.10 14.93
CA THR A 43 -0.55 1.24 16.29
C THR A 43 -1.03 2.66 16.52
N GLU A 44 -2.16 2.82 17.23
CA GLU A 44 -2.69 4.10 17.69
C GLU A 44 -3.18 3.96 19.14
N GLU A 45 -2.74 4.86 20.03
CA GLU A 45 -3.07 4.82 21.47
C GLU A 45 -2.83 3.45 22.16
N GLY A 46 -1.87 2.67 21.66
CA GLY A 46 -1.56 1.33 22.17
C GLY A 46 -2.40 0.20 21.55
N HIS A 47 -3.37 0.51 20.70
CA HIS A 47 -4.17 -0.46 19.96
C HIS A 47 -3.53 -0.79 18.60
N ALA A 48 -3.46 -2.07 18.27
CA ALA A 48 -2.98 -2.53 16.97
C ALA A 48 -4.05 -2.29 15.91
N MET A 49 -3.74 -1.45 14.92
CA MET A 49 -4.66 -1.07 13.84
C MET A 49 -4.42 -1.91 12.59
N CYS A 50 -3.15 -2.16 12.26
CA CYS A 50 -2.76 -2.95 11.09
C CYS A 50 -1.51 -3.75 11.43
N HIS A 51 -1.44 -5.00 10.96
CA HIS A 51 -0.19 -5.75 11.02
C HIS A 51 0.80 -5.24 9.96
N ARG A 52 2.09 -5.27 10.28
CA ARG A 52 3.14 -4.94 9.33
C ARG A 52 3.29 -6.09 8.34
N TYR A 53 2.74 -5.93 7.15
CA TYR A 53 2.80 -6.93 6.06
C TYR A 53 3.97 -6.70 5.10
N TRP A 54 5.03 -6.00 5.52
CA TRP A 54 6.22 -5.74 4.72
C TRP A 54 7.49 -5.84 5.58
N PRO A 55 8.67 -6.14 5.02
CA PRO A 55 9.91 -6.21 5.79
C PRO A 55 10.38 -4.82 6.27
N GLU A 56 11.03 -4.77 7.44
CA GLU A 56 11.74 -3.56 7.90
C GLU A 56 13.02 -3.31 7.11
N GLU A 57 13.71 -4.38 6.72
CA GLU A 57 14.91 -4.36 5.88
C GLU A 57 15.00 -5.64 5.06
N GLY A 58 15.71 -5.60 3.93
CA GLY A 58 15.92 -6.78 3.10
C GLY A 58 14.61 -7.32 2.50
N SER A 59 14.45 -8.64 2.48
CA SER A 59 13.25 -9.31 1.98
C SER A 59 12.59 -10.23 3.00
N GLU A 60 11.27 -10.37 2.88
CA GLU A 60 10.46 -11.32 3.63
C GLU A 60 9.57 -12.12 2.65
N LEU A 61 9.34 -13.40 2.96
CA LEU A 61 8.55 -14.29 2.13
C LEU A 61 7.14 -14.46 2.68
N TYR A 62 6.15 -14.03 1.90
CA TYR A 62 4.74 -14.22 2.18
C TYR A 62 4.18 -15.30 1.25
N HIS A 63 4.11 -16.54 1.72
CA HIS A 63 3.82 -17.72 0.90
C HIS A 63 4.81 -17.89 -0.27
N ILE A 64 4.43 -17.51 -1.50
CA ILE A 64 5.26 -17.59 -2.71
C ILE A 64 5.69 -16.21 -3.22
N TYR A 65 5.38 -15.17 -2.46
CA TYR A 65 5.65 -13.78 -2.80
C TYR A 65 6.79 -13.26 -1.94
N GLU A 66 7.96 -13.13 -2.54
CA GLU A 66 9.09 -12.48 -1.89
C GLU A 66 8.95 -10.97 -2.07
N VAL A 67 8.89 -10.25 -0.95
CA VAL A 67 8.75 -8.80 -0.89
C VAL A 67 10.05 -8.24 -0.38
N HIS A 68 10.72 -7.44 -1.20
CA HIS A 68 11.98 -6.79 -0.83
C HIS A 68 11.79 -5.29 -0.70
N LEU A 69 12.14 -4.71 0.45
CA LEU A 69 12.13 -3.27 0.65
C LEU A 69 13.33 -2.65 -0.07
N VAL A 70 13.05 -1.90 -1.13
CA VAL A 70 14.08 -1.22 -1.94
C VAL A 70 14.41 0.14 -1.35
N SER A 71 13.38 0.88 -0.93
CA SER A 71 13.56 2.21 -0.34
C SER A 71 12.37 2.59 0.53
N GLU A 72 12.67 3.37 1.57
CA GLU A 72 11.69 4.10 2.37
C GLU A 72 12.08 5.58 2.36
N HIS A 73 11.12 6.45 2.07
CA HIS A 73 11.33 7.89 2.04
C HIS A 73 10.26 8.60 2.85
N ILE A 74 10.70 9.19 3.97
CA ILE A 74 9.89 10.05 4.82
C ILE A 74 9.82 11.42 4.15
N TRP A 75 8.64 11.82 3.68
CA TRP A 75 8.46 13.10 2.99
C TRP A 75 8.19 14.25 3.96
N CYS A 76 7.43 13.94 5.01
CA CYS A 76 7.06 14.85 6.10
C CYS A 76 6.46 14.00 7.23
N ASP A 77 6.09 14.64 8.33
CA ASP A 77 5.47 13.95 9.48
C ASP A 77 4.13 13.29 9.14
N ASP A 78 3.46 13.72 8.06
CA ASP A 78 2.14 13.24 7.67
C ASP A 78 2.14 11.97 6.83
N TYR A 79 3.23 11.66 6.11
CA TYR A 79 3.30 10.46 5.27
C TYR A 79 4.72 10.12 4.81
N LEU A 80 4.87 8.84 4.46
CA LEU A 80 6.07 8.28 3.83
C LEU A 80 5.70 7.44 2.61
N VAL A 81 6.73 7.07 1.84
CA VAL A 81 6.58 6.21 0.66
C VAL A 81 7.61 5.09 0.70
N ARG A 82 7.15 3.85 0.48
CA ARG A 82 8.00 2.67 0.31
C ARG A 82 7.96 2.17 -1.12
N SER A 83 9.11 1.73 -1.63
CA SER A 83 9.20 0.99 -2.88
C SER A 83 9.58 -0.45 -2.58
N PHE A 84 8.80 -1.38 -3.11
CA PHE A 84 9.01 -2.81 -2.98
C PHE A 84 9.35 -3.43 -4.33
N TYR A 85 10.26 -4.39 -4.30
CA TYR A 85 10.43 -5.36 -5.37
C TYR A 85 9.69 -6.64 -4.98
N LEU A 86 8.63 -6.96 -5.72
CA LEU A 86 7.76 -8.10 -5.48
C LEU A 86 8.09 -9.19 -6.50
N LYS A 87 8.44 -10.38 -6.03
CA LYS A 87 8.79 -11.52 -6.87
C LYS A 87 7.88 -12.71 -6.56
N ASN A 88 7.31 -13.31 -7.60
CA ASN A 88 6.69 -14.62 -7.49
C ASN A 88 7.78 -15.69 -7.62
N THR A 89 8.06 -16.42 -6.54
CA THR A 89 9.17 -17.37 -6.49
C THR A 89 8.93 -18.63 -7.33
N ARG A 90 7.67 -18.91 -7.71
CA ARG A 90 7.33 -20.05 -8.57
C ARG A 90 7.52 -19.74 -10.05
N THR A 91 7.18 -18.54 -10.49
CA THR A 91 7.29 -18.14 -11.91
C THR A 91 8.57 -17.38 -12.21
N GLY A 92 9.22 -16.80 -11.19
CA GLY A 92 10.38 -15.92 -11.35
C GLY A 92 10.03 -14.51 -11.82
N GLU A 93 8.76 -14.24 -12.12
CA GLU A 93 8.27 -12.92 -12.53
C GLU A 93 8.39 -11.91 -11.40
N THR A 94 8.63 -10.65 -11.75
CA THR A 94 8.87 -9.58 -10.78
C THR A 94 8.13 -8.30 -11.15
N ARG A 95 7.80 -7.49 -10.14
CA ARG A 95 7.12 -6.20 -10.29
C ARG A 95 7.58 -5.23 -9.21
N THR A 96 7.53 -3.94 -9.52
CA THR A 96 7.71 -2.88 -8.51
C THR A 96 6.35 -2.45 -7.98
N VAL A 97 6.22 -2.40 -6.65
CA VAL A 97 5.01 -1.93 -5.96
C VAL A 97 5.38 -0.74 -5.08
N THR A 98 4.61 0.34 -5.13
CA THR A 98 4.80 1.52 -4.29
C THR A 98 3.71 1.61 -3.25
N GLN A 99 4.08 1.63 -1.97
CA GLN A 99 3.14 1.88 -0.88
C GLN A 99 3.27 3.34 -0.43
N PHE A 100 2.13 4.03 -0.43
CA PHE A 100 1.97 5.36 0.14
C PHE A 100 1.30 5.20 1.50
N HIS A 101 1.96 5.65 2.57
CA HIS A 101 1.51 5.45 3.95
C HIS A 101 1.23 6.79 4.59
N PHE A 102 -0.05 7.12 4.76
CA PHE A 102 -0.50 8.32 5.45
C PHE A 102 -0.60 8.07 6.96
N LEU A 103 0.02 8.93 7.75
CA LEU A 103 0.26 8.75 9.19
C LEU A 103 -0.57 9.70 10.06
N SER A 104 -1.16 10.75 9.49
CA SER A 104 -1.88 11.80 10.24
C SER A 104 -3.40 11.66 10.22
N TRP A 105 -3.92 10.49 9.85
CA TRP A 105 -5.35 10.21 9.98
C TRP A 105 -5.62 9.57 11.34
N PRO A 106 -6.41 10.22 12.22
CA PRO A 106 -6.75 9.67 13.53
C PRO A 106 -7.89 8.64 13.43
N GLU A 107 -7.85 7.58 14.24
CA GLU A 107 -8.91 6.56 14.29
C GLU A 107 -10.28 7.19 14.58
N ASN A 108 -10.32 8.07 15.58
CA ASN A 108 -11.55 8.71 16.07
C ASN A 108 -11.70 10.15 15.57
N GLY A 109 -11.65 10.36 14.25
CA GLY A 109 -11.96 11.65 13.66
C GLY A 109 -11.45 11.84 12.24
N VAL A 110 -11.04 13.07 11.95
CA VAL A 110 -10.47 13.47 10.65
C VAL A 110 -9.19 14.29 10.86
N PRO A 111 -8.26 14.29 9.90
CA PRO A 111 -7.10 15.17 9.96
C PRO A 111 -7.50 16.63 10.15
N GLN A 112 -6.80 17.36 11.02
CA GLN A 112 -7.08 18.79 11.29
C GLN A 112 -6.86 19.67 10.04
N SER A 113 -6.03 19.22 9.09
CA SER A 113 -5.74 19.93 7.86
C SER A 113 -5.92 19.01 6.65
N THR A 114 -6.70 19.46 5.68
CA THR A 114 -6.88 18.77 4.39
C THR A 114 -5.65 18.89 3.48
N LYS A 115 -4.75 19.84 3.76
CA LYS A 115 -3.58 20.11 2.92
C LYS A 115 -2.70 18.88 2.75
N ALA A 116 -2.35 18.22 3.86
CA ALA A 116 -1.49 17.03 3.85
C ALA A 116 -2.10 15.90 3.03
N LEU A 117 -3.39 15.61 3.24
CA LEU A 117 -4.11 14.58 2.49
C LEU A 117 -4.20 14.90 0.99
N LEU A 118 -4.40 16.17 0.63
CA LEU A 118 -4.44 16.59 -0.78
C LEU A 118 -3.06 16.48 -1.45
N GLU A 119 -1.97 16.84 -0.76
CA GLU A 119 -0.60 16.67 -1.26
C GLU A 119 -0.24 15.19 -1.41
N PHE A 120 -0.59 14.37 -0.42
CA PHE A 120 -0.48 12.92 -0.47
C PHE A 120 -1.21 12.34 -1.69
N ARG A 121 -2.49 12.68 -1.88
CA ARG A 121 -3.28 12.25 -3.04
C ARG A 121 -2.66 12.67 -4.38
N ARG A 122 -2.09 13.88 -4.48
CA ARG A 122 -1.39 14.33 -5.69
C ARG A 122 -0.19 13.44 -6.00
N LYS A 123 0.58 13.03 -4.99
CA LYS A 123 1.72 12.10 -5.16
C LYS A 123 1.27 10.71 -5.60
N VAL A 124 0.22 10.15 -4.97
CA VAL A 124 -0.39 8.87 -5.38
C VAL A 124 -0.80 8.92 -6.85
N ASN A 125 -1.57 9.94 -7.25
CA ASN A 125 -2.05 10.08 -8.63
C ASN A 125 -0.91 10.30 -9.65
N LYS A 126 0.17 10.98 -9.25
CA LYS A 126 1.34 11.15 -10.10
C LYS A 126 2.05 9.82 -10.36
N SER A 127 2.15 8.96 -9.35
CA SER A 127 2.75 7.61 -9.48
C SER A 127 1.86 6.65 -10.28
N TYR A 128 0.54 6.75 -10.11
CA TYR A 128 -0.45 5.91 -10.79
C TYR A 128 -0.75 6.31 -12.25
N ARG A 129 -0.29 7.47 -12.72
CA ARG A 129 -0.65 7.99 -14.05
C ARG A 129 -0.27 7.00 -15.17
N GLY A 130 -1.26 6.65 -16.00
CA GLY A 130 -1.06 5.75 -17.16
C GLY A 130 -1.12 4.25 -16.83
N ARG A 131 -1.53 3.88 -15.61
CA ARG A 131 -1.74 2.48 -15.21
C ARG A 131 -3.18 2.04 -15.46
N SER A 132 -3.35 0.75 -15.74
CA SER A 132 -4.63 0.09 -16.02
C SER A 132 -4.93 -1.03 -15.03
N CYS A 133 -4.50 -0.87 -13.77
CA CYS A 133 -4.70 -1.83 -12.68
C CYS A 133 -5.24 -1.11 -11.45
N PRO A 134 -6.00 -1.74 -10.56
CA PRO A 134 -6.54 -1.06 -9.39
C PRO A 134 -5.46 -0.55 -8.43
N ILE A 135 -5.76 0.54 -7.73
CA ILE A 135 -5.04 0.96 -6.53
C ILE A 135 -5.63 0.20 -5.34
N VAL A 136 -4.80 -0.50 -4.57
CA VAL A 136 -5.24 -1.11 -3.30
C VAL A 136 -5.25 -0.04 -2.22
N VAL A 137 -6.37 0.14 -1.53
CA VAL A 137 -6.56 1.12 -0.46
C VAL A 137 -7.02 0.39 0.80
N HIS A 138 -6.38 0.65 1.94
CA HIS A 138 -6.77 0.07 3.22
C HIS A 138 -6.50 1.01 4.41
N CYS A 139 -7.14 0.69 5.53
CA CYS A 139 -7.00 1.34 6.84
C CYS A 139 -7.20 0.32 7.97
#